data_AF-A0A493U188-F1
#
_entry.id   AF-A0A493U188-F1
#
_cell.length_a   1.000
_cell.length_b   1.000
_cell.length_c   1.000
_cell.angle_alpha   90.00
_cell.angle_beta   90.00
_cell.angle_gamma   90.00
#
_symmetry.space_group_name_H-M   'P 1'
#
loop_
_entity.id
_entity.type
_entity.pdbx_description
1 polymer ?
#
loop_
_entity_poly.entity_id
_entity_poly.type
_entity_poly.pdbx_seq_one_letter_code
_entity_poly.pdbx_strand_id
1 'polypeptide(L)' 'MRPKFVAPDFRHFLVQAQDDCGAGSCHPAIGDLLLGRSKQLTASSTCGLKSPQKYCIIGYLEVGLLFFSKLSSAY' A
#
# COMPACT_ATOMS: atom_id res chain seq x y z
N MET A 1 -5.01 25.76 -11.69
CA MET A 1 -5.38 24.66 -12.60
C MET A 1 -5.08 23.35 -11.90
N ARG A 2 -6.11 22.64 -11.42
CA ARG A 2 -5.90 21.33 -10.76
C ARG A 2 -5.95 20.25 -11.85
N PRO A 3 -4.96 19.35 -11.95
CA PRO A 3 -5.01 18.27 -12.93
C PRO A 3 -6.17 17.34 -12.57
N LYS A 4 -7.09 17.14 -13.51
CA LYS A 4 -8.13 16.11 -13.39
C LYS A 4 -7.43 14.76 -13.55
N PHE A 5 -7.21 14.08 -12.43
CA PHE A 5 -6.91 12.65 -12.45
C PHE A 5 -8.15 11.94 -13.02
N VAL A 6 -8.09 11.58 -14.30
CA VAL A 6 -9.10 10.71 -14.92
C VAL A 6 -8.80 9.32 -14.39
N ALA A 7 -9.60 8.86 -13.44
CA ALA A 7 -9.52 7.48 -12.97
C ALA A 7 -9.82 6.54 -14.16
N PRO A 8 -9.05 5.45 -14.35
CA PRO A 8 -9.37 4.48 -15.39
C PRO A 8 -10.73 3.84 -15.09
N ASP A 9 -11.58 3.75 -16.11
CA ASP A 9 -12.88 3.09 -16.02
C ASP A 9 -12.68 1.57 -15.90
N PHE A 10 -12.87 1.03 -14.69
CA PHE A 10 -12.75 -0.39 -14.39
C PHE A 10 -13.67 -1.29 -15.24
N ARG A 11 -14.72 -0.73 -15.87
CA ARG A 11 -15.66 -1.49 -16.70
C ARG A 11 -15.03 -2.03 -17.98
N HIS A 12 -14.08 -1.31 -18.56
CA HIS A 12 -13.44 -1.71 -19.82
C HIS A 12 -12.47 -2.89 -19.65
N PHE A 13 -11.89 -3.04 -18.45
CA PHE A 13 -10.96 -4.12 -18.13
C PHE A 13 -11.66 -5.46 -17.90
N LEU A 14 -12.88 -5.45 -17.31
CA LEU A 14 -13.64 -6.67 -17.06
C LEU A 14 -14.16 -7.34 -18.33
N VAL A 15 -14.51 -6.54 -19.35
CA VAL A 15 -14.99 -7.04 -20.65
C VAL A 15 -13.89 -7.80 -21.40
N GLN A 16 -12.66 -7.26 -21.46
CA GLN A 16 -11.53 -7.96 -22.10
C GLN A 16 -11.18 -9.29 -21.43
N ALA A 17 -11.25 -9.36 -20.09
CA ALA A 17 -10.95 -10.59 -19.37
C ALA A 17 -12.01 -11.69 -19.59
N GLN A 18 -13.25 -11.31 -19.93
CA GLN A 18 -14.34 -12.25 -20.17
C GLN A 18 -14.32 -12.84 -21.59
N ASP A 19 -13.87 -12.08 -22.59
CA ASP A 19 -13.74 -12.57 -23.97
C ASP A 19 -12.64 -13.63 -24.12
N ASP A 20 -11.54 -13.53 -23.34
CA ASP A 20 -10.42 -14.50 -23.35
C ASP A 20 -10.71 -15.82 -22.61
N CYS A 21 -11.79 -15.89 -21.82
CA CYS A 21 -12.16 -17.11 -21.08
C CYS A 21 -12.83 -18.19 -21.96
N GLY A 22 -13.31 -17.84 -23.16
CA GLY A 22 -14.01 -18.78 -24.04
C GLY A 22 -13.09 -19.70 -24.85
N ALA A 23 -11.82 -19.33 -25.02
CA ALA A 23 -10.89 -19.99 -25.95
C ALA A 23 -9.70 -20.70 -25.27
N GLY A 24 -9.60 -20.68 -23.93
CA GLY A 24 -8.48 -21.27 -23.19
C GLY A 24 -8.46 -20.90 -21.71
N SER A 25 -7.32 -21.11 -21.05
CA SER A 25 -7.15 -20.69 -19.64
C SER A 25 -7.12 -19.17 -19.53
N CYS A 26 -8.07 -18.59 -18.81
CA CYS A 26 -8.05 -17.16 -18.53
C CYS A 26 -7.24 -16.83 -17.28
N HIS A 27 -6.40 -15.81 -17.42
CA HIS A 27 -5.52 -15.31 -16.38
C HIS A 27 -5.81 -13.82 -16.21
N PRO A 28 -6.66 -13.43 -15.25
CA PRO A 28 -7.00 -12.02 -15.06
C PRO A 28 -5.73 -11.24 -14.71
N ALA A 29 -5.63 -9.99 -15.17
CA ALA A 29 -4.48 -9.18 -14.77
C ALA A 29 -4.52 -8.93 -13.25
N ILE A 30 -3.40 -9.20 -12.61
CA ILE A 30 -3.25 -9.05 -11.16
C ILE A 30 -2.87 -7.60 -10.87
N GLY A 31 -3.62 -6.96 -9.98
CA GLY A 31 -3.34 -5.63 -9.44
C GLY A 31 -2.91 -5.68 -7.98
N ASP A 32 -2.77 -4.53 -7.34
CA ASP A 32 -2.52 -4.46 -5.90
C ASP A 32 -3.73 -5.00 -5.11
N LEU A 33 -3.53 -6.14 -4.45
CA LEU A 33 -4.55 -6.85 -3.69
C LEU A 33 -4.92 -6.14 -2.37
N LEU A 34 -4.11 -5.19 -1.90
CA LEU A 34 -4.35 -4.46 -0.67
C LEU A 34 -5.35 -3.30 -0.86
N LEU A 35 -5.51 -2.81 -2.10
CA LEU A 35 -6.43 -1.72 -2.42
C LEU A 35 -7.88 -2.10 -2.06
N GLY A 36 -8.55 -1.21 -1.32
CA GLY A 36 -9.93 -1.41 -0.86
C GLY A 36 -10.11 -2.44 0.27
N ARG A 37 -9.03 -3.11 0.72
CA ARG A 37 -9.09 -4.17 1.74
C ARG A 37 -8.56 -3.77 3.11
N SER A 38 -8.48 -2.47 3.41
CA SER A 38 -7.93 -1.97 4.69
C SER A 38 -8.54 -2.62 5.94
N LYS A 39 -9.86 -2.89 5.94
CA LYS A 39 -10.56 -3.54 7.05
C LYS A 39 -10.28 -5.05 7.19
N GLN A 40 -9.71 -5.68 6.16
CA GLN A 40 -9.36 -7.10 6.15
C GLN A 40 -7.90 -7.35 6.56
N LEU A 41 -7.13 -6.27 6.79
CA LEU A 41 -5.74 -6.36 7.22
C LEU A 41 -5.67 -6.39 8.75
N THR A 42 -4.97 -7.39 9.28
CA THR A 42 -4.76 -7.57 10.72
C THR A 42 -3.26 -7.65 10.99
N ALA A 43 -2.80 -6.91 12.00
CA ALA A 43 -1.44 -7.01 12.53
C ALA A 43 -1.47 -7.77 13.85
N SER A 44 -0.50 -8.66 14.07
CA SER A 44 -0.34 -9.37 15.35
C SER A 44 0.17 -8.45 16.46
N SER A 45 0.82 -7.34 16.11
CA SER A 45 1.30 -6.32 17.04
C SER A 45 1.18 -4.92 16.45
N THR A 46 0.84 -3.95 17.30
CA THR A 46 0.76 -2.53 16.92
C THR A 46 1.13 -1.70 18.15
N CYS A 47 2.15 -0.85 18.01
CA CYS A 47 2.54 0.11 19.05
C CYS A 47 1.53 1.28 19.10
N GLY A 48 1.45 2.00 20.21
CA GLY A 48 0.56 3.17 20.35
C GLY A 48 -0.87 2.88 20.81
N LEU A 49 -1.40 1.66 20.62
CA LEU A 49 -2.83 1.32 20.85
C LEU A 49 -3.43 1.72 22.21
N LYS A 50 -2.64 1.64 23.30
CA LYS A 50 -3.10 1.97 24.67
C LYS A 50 -2.57 3.32 25.14
N SER A 51 -1.38 3.67 24.72
CA SER A 51 -0.69 4.89 25.11
C SER A 51 0.43 5.19 24.11
N PRO A 52 0.83 6.46 24.00
CA PRO A 52 1.95 6.85 23.14
C PRO A 52 3.21 6.07 23.49
N GLN A 53 3.80 5.39 22.50
CA GLN A 53 5.03 4.62 22.65
C GLN A 53 6.18 5.25 21.86
N LYS A 54 7.33 5.38 22.50
CA LYS A 54 8.56 5.92 21.91
C LYS A 54 9.17 4.92 20.93
N TYR A 55 9.54 5.41 19.75
CA TYR A 55 10.27 4.65 18.74
C TYR A 55 11.36 5.52 18.10
N CYS A 56 12.36 4.87 17.51
CA CYS A 56 13.46 5.54 16.82
C CYS A 56 13.44 5.13 15.35
N ILE A 57 13.50 6.11 14.44
CA ILE A 57 13.75 5.85 13.03
C ILE A 57 15.26 5.96 12.82
N ILE A 58 15.86 4.89 12.32
CA ILE A 58 17.29 4.84 12.00
C ILE A 58 17.44 5.18 10.51
N GLY A 59 18.34 6.11 10.20
CA GLY A 59 18.67 6.48 8.82
C GLY A 59 20.17 6.71 8.67
N TYR A 60 20.68 6.43 7.47
CA TYR A 60 22.08 6.61 7.08
C TYR A 60 22.13 7.57 5.89
N LEU A 61 22.93 8.63 5.95
CA LEU A 61 23.19 9.49 4.78
C LEU A 61 24.70 9.76 4.70
N GLU A 62 25.29 9.27 3.61
CA GLU A 62 26.73 9.23 3.33
C GLU A 62 27.57 8.54 4.43
N VAL A 63 28.64 7.88 3.99
CA VAL A 63 29.51 7.04 4.81
C VAL A 63 30.10 7.85 5.98
N GLY A 64 29.46 7.77 7.14
CA GLY A 64 30.01 8.23 8.42
C GLY A 64 29.13 9.18 9.25
N LEU A 65 28.01 9.68 8.74
CA LEU A 65 27.12 10.55 9.51
C LEU A 65 25.83 9.81 9.89
N LEU A 66 25.79 9.28 11.11
CA LEU A 66 24.55 8.81 11.73
C LEU A 66 23.67 10.03 12.03
N PHE A 67 22.46 10.07 11.46
CA PHE A 67 21.45 11.04 11.91
C PHE A 67 21.13 10.78 13.39
N PHE A 68 20.95 11.85 14.16
CA PHE A 68 20.34 11.75 15.48
C PHE A 68 18.99 11.02 15.34
N SER A 69 18.89 9.86 15.97
CA SER A 69 17.65 9.10 16.13
C SER A 69 16.58 10.05 16.67
N LYS A 70 15.69 10.57 15.81
CA LYS A 70 14.55 11.34 16.32
C LYS A 70 13.69 10.36 17.10
N LEU A 71 13.61 10.56 18.41
CA LEU A 71 12.66 9.87 19.26
C LEU A 71 11.28 10.38 18.88
N SER A 72 10.53 9.56 18.16
CA SER A 72 9.15 9.85 17.77
C SER A 72 8.19 9.07 18.65
N SER A 73 6.97 9.56 18.81
CA SER A 73 5.93 8.90 19.58
C SER A 73 4.87 8.35 18.63
N ALA A 74 4.65 7.04 18.67
CA ALA A 74 3.52 6.41 17.99
C ALA A 74 2.34 6.43 18.95
N TYR A 75 1.27 7.13 18.58
CA TYR A 75 -0.02 7.12 19.27
C TYR A 75 -1.05 6.47 18.36
#